data_AF-A0A534FGS3-F1
#
_entry.id   AF-A0A534FGS3-F1
#
_cell.length_a   1.000
_cell.length_b   1.000
_cell.length_c   1.000
_cell.angle_alpha   90.00
_cell.angle_beta   90.00
_cell.angle_gamma   90.00
#
_symmetry.space_group_name_H-M   'P 1'
#
loop_
_entity.id
_entity.type
_entity.pdbx_description
1 polymer ?
#
loop_
_entity_poly.entity_id
_entity_poly.type
_entity_poly.pdbx_seq_one_letter_code
_entity_poly.pdbx_strand_id
1 'polypeptide(L)'
;MDGNGRWAGRRNLHRPAGHRAGVEVAEAVVRAAARHGVNTLTLYAFSSDNWMRPRAEVDALFGLLRRYLMTETDRCLEESIRLNVIGRRDRLNPALAAQIERSERLTAACSRMHLRLAVDYSSRYSITEAGRRLRPTASDERVEYLRQLAAVDHSDPVPAEVDLLIRTGGE
;
A
#
# COMPACT_ATOMS: atom_id res chain seq x y z
N MET A 1 5.70 7.20 -2.52
CA MET A 1 5.83 8.61 -2.97
C MET A 1 7.06 9.21 -2.32
N ASP A 2 8.10 9.47 -3.10
CA ASP A 2 9.37 9.95 -2.56
C ASP A 2 9.47 11.49 -2.63
N GLY A 3 10.32 12.06 -1.77
CA GLY A 3 10.60 13.49 -1.69
C GLY A 3 9.98 14.21 -0.49
N ASN A 4 9.09 13.57 0.28
CA ASN A 4 8.39 14.20 1.42
C ASN A 4 9.34 14.82 2.45
N GLY A 5 10.39 14.09 2.85
CA GLY A 5 11.39 14.60 3.78
C GLY A 5 12.19 15.77 3.20
N ARG A 6 12.58 15.70 1.91
CA ARG A 6 13.28 16.79 1.20
C ARG A 6 12.40 18.03 1.04
N TRP A 7 11.11 17.85 0.80
CA TRP A 7 10.13 18.93 0.71
C TRP A 7 9.98 19.68 2.03
N ALA A 8 9.94 18.95 3.15
CA ALA A 8 9.90 19.54 4.49
C ALA A 8 11.20 20.28 4.83
N GLY A 9 12.35 19.67 4.54
CA GLY A 9 13.66 20.28 4.77
C GLY A 9 13.84 21.61 4.03
N ARG A 10 13.42 21.70 2.77
CA ARG A 10 13.45 22.96 1.98
C ARG A 10 12.59 24.08 2.57
N ARG A 11 11.70 23.77 3.51
CA ARG A 11 10.79 24.72 4.17
C ARG A 11 11.12 24.91 5.65
N ASN A 12 12.26 24.39 6.12
CA ASN A 12 12.63 24.37 7.54
C ASN A 12 11.56 23.72 8.43
N LEU A 13 10.85 22.72 7.90
CA LEU A 13 9.84 21.95 8.63
C LEU A 13 10.41 20.59 9.04
N HIS A 14 9.90 20.05 10.15
CA HIS A 14 10.18 18.68 10.55
C HIS A 14 9.61 17.68 9.54
N ARG A 15 10.31 16.55 9.32
CA ARG A 15 9.94 15.49 8.36
C ARG A 15 8.47 15.05 8.42
N PRO A 16 7.82 14.89 9.60
CA PRO A 16 6.41 14.52 9.68
C PRO A 16 5.45 15.50 8.97
N ALA A 17 5.82 16.78 8.85
CA ALA A 17 5.03 17.75 8.08
C ALA A 17 5.01 17.40 6.59
N GLY A 18 6.14 16.97 6.03
CA GLY A 18 6.21 16.51 4.64
C GLY A 18 5.39 15.24 4.41
N HIS A 19 5.34 14.33 5.39
CA HIS A 19 4.49 13.14 5.30
C HIS A 19 2.99 13.48 5.31
N ARG A 20 2.56 14.47 6.11
CA ARG A 20 1.18 14.98 6.08
C ARG A 20 0.81 15.57 4.72
N ALA A 21 1.66 16.45 4.18
CA ALA A 21 1.46 17.00 2.83
C ALA A 21 1.42 15.89 1.76
N GLY A 22 2.24 14.86 1.90
CA GLY A 22 2.22 13.69 1.02
C GLY A 22 0.90 12.92 1.05
N VAL A 23 0.22 12.86 2.19
CA VAL A 23 -1.11 12.22 2.31
C VAL A 23 -2.16 13.00 1.53
N GLU A 24 -2.20 14.32 1.67
CA GLU A 24 -3.14 15.18 0.93
C GLU A 24 -2.96 15.02 -0.60
N VAL A 25 -1.70 14.92 -1.05
CA VAL A 25 -1.39 14.65 -2.46
C VAL A 25 -1.83 13.24 -2.88
N ALA A 26 -1.62 12.22 -2.05
CA ALA A 26 -2.10 10.87 -2.35
C ALA A 26 -3.62 10.85 -2.57
N GLU A 27 -4.40 11.49 -1.70
CA GLU A 27 -5.85 11.53 -1.87
C GLU A 27 -6.25 12.23 -3.18
N ALA A 28 -5.58 13.32 -3.55
CA ALA A 28 -5.82 14.01 -4.81
C ALA A 28 -5.49 13.11 -6.02
N VAL A 29 -4.41 12.33 -5.95
CA VAL A 29 -4.02 11.37 -6.99
C VAL A 29 -5.03 10.23 -7.09
N VAL A 30 -5.49 9.66 -5.97
CA VAL A 30 -6.51 8.61 -5.97
C VAL A 30 -7.80 9.11 -6.62
N ARG A 31 -8.27 10.31 -6.25
CA ARG A 31 -9.44 10.94 -6.88
C ARG A 31 -9.26 11.14 -8.38
N ALA A 32 -8.11 11.64 -8.80
CA ALA A 32 -7.82 11.83 -10.21
C ALA A 32 -7.81 10.49 -10.97
N ALA A 33 -7.14 9.47 -10.45
CA ALA A 33 -7.08 8.13 -11.05
C ALA A 33 -8.49 7.53 -11.21
N ALA A 34 -9.31 7.58 -10.16
CA ALA A 34 -10.69 7.09 -10.20
C ALA A 34 -11.57 7.87 -11.20
N ARG A 35 -11.35 9.17 -11.38
CA ARG A 35 -12.05 9.99 -12.40
C ARG A 35 -11.63 9.66 -13.82
N HIS A 36 -10.35 9.35 -14.03
CA HIS A 36 -9.79 9.05 -15.35
C HIS A 36 -9.90 7.56 -15.74
N GLY A 37 -10.61 6.74 -14.96
CA GLY A 37 -10.89 5.34 -15.30
C GLY A 37 -9.70 4.41 -15.11
N VAL A 38 -8.73 4.76 -14.25
CA VAL A 38 -7.65 3.84 -13.87
C VAL A 38 -8.25 2.66 -13.12
N ASN A 39 -8.04 1.44 -13.60
CA ASN A 39 -8.59 0.23 -12.96
C ASN A 39 -7.90 -0.11 -11.65
N THR A 40 -6.56 -0.02 -11.59
CA THR A 40 -5.78 -0.31 -10.39
C THR A 40 -4.72 0.75 -10.16
N LEU A 41 -4.68 1.31 -8.96
CA LEU A 41 -3.64 2.24 -8.53
C LEU A 41 -2.90 1.64 -7.34
N THR A 42 -1.58 1.45 -7.44
CA THR A 42 -0.75 1.01 -6.31
C THR A 42 0.08 2.18 -5.79
N LEU A 43 -0.08 2.53 -4.51
CA LEU A 43 0.72 3.54 -3.83
C LEU A 43 1.75 2.88 -2.92
N TYR A 44 3.03 3.19 -3.13
CA TYR A 44 4.10 2.74 -2.24
C TYR A 44 4.21 3.66 -1.03
N ALA A 45 3.63 3.24 0.10
CA ALA A 45 3.45 4.03 1.31
C ALA A 45 4.57 3.80 2.34
N PHE A 46 4.99 2.54 2.54
CA PHE A 46 6.06 2.20 3.49
C PHE A 46 6.83 0.96 3.02
N SER A 47 8.14 1.10 2.86
CA SER A 47 9.05 0.01 2.49
C SER A 47 9.50 -0.77 3.71
N SER A 48 9.80 -2.07 3.56
CA SER A 48 10.50 -2.83 4.61
C SER A 48 11.86 -2.23 4.98
N ASP A 49 12.53 -1.50 4.10
CA ASP A 49 13.80 -0.83 4.43
C ASP A 49 13.57 0.38 5.36
N ASN A 50 12.34 0.88 5.47
CA ASN A 50 12.01 1.99 6.38
C ASN A 50 12.02 1.59 7.85
N TRP A 51 12.11 0.31 8.18
CA TRP A 51 12.39 -0.16 9.53
C TRP A 51 13.75 0.28 10.07
N MET A 52 14.70 0.65 9.20
CA MET A 52 16.00 1.20 9.62
C MET A 52 15.92 2.65 10.13
N ARG A 53 14.76 3.31 10.03
CA ARG A 53 14.55 4.66 10.54
C ARG A 53 14.41 4.66 12.06
N PRO A 54 14.60 5.81 12.74
CA PRO A 54 14.35 5.92 14.17
C PRO A 54 12.94 5.46 14.55
N ARG A 55 12.82 4.71 15.65
CA ARG A 55 11.56 4.09 16.08
C ARG A 55 10.40 5.08 16.18
N ALA A 56 10.67 6.27 16.73
CA ALA A 56 9.67 7.34 16.82
C ALA A 56 9.16 7.82 15.45
N GLU A 57 10.00 7.82 14.40
CA GLU A 57 9.56 8.15 13.03
C GLU A 57 8.67 7.05 12.46
N VAL A 58 9.02 5.77 12.69
CA VAL A 58 8.21 4.63 12.26
C VAL A 58 6.84 4.64 12.93
N ASP A 59 6.79 4.82 14.25
CA ASP A 59 5.54 4.86 15.01
C ASP A 59 4.66 6.05 14.57
N ALA A 60 5.25 7.21 14.28
CA ALA A 60 4.54 8.36 13.74
C ALA A 60 3.94 8.09 12.34
N LEU A 61 4.68 7.40 11.47
CA LEU A 61 4.22 7.01 10.13
C LEU A 61 3.04 6.04 10.21
N PHE A 62 3.10 5.03 11.07
CA PHE A 62 2.00 4.09 11.27
C PHE A 62 0.78 4.75 11.92
N GLY A 63 0.99 5.71 12.84
CA GLY A 63 -0.09 6.53 13.37
C GLY A 63 -0.77 7.37 12.28
N LEU A 64 0.01 7.91 11.34
CA LEU A 64 -0.50 8.63 10.17
C LEU A 64 -1.29 7.71 9.24
N LEU A 65 -0.73 6.55 8.90
CA LEU A 65 -1.38 5.56 8.04
C LEU A 65 -2.69 5.06 8.65
N ARG A 66 -2.73 4.78 9.95
CA ARG A 66 -3.96 4.37 10.63
C ARG A 66 -5.06 5.42 10.52
N ARG A 67 -4.72 6.70 10.73
CA ARG A 67 -5.69 7.80 10.55
C ARG A 67 -6.14 7.94 9.12
N TYR A 68 -5.21 7.89 8.17
CA TYR A 68 -5.51 7.91 6.74
C TYR A 68 -6.50 6.80 6.37
N LEU A 69 -6.23 5.55 6.77
CA LEU A 69 -7.14 4.43 6.51
C LEU A 69 -8.55 4.66 7.06
N MET A 70 -8.70 5.31 8.21
CA MET A 70 -10.03 5.64 8.75
C MET A 70 -10.78 6.61 7.84
N THR A 71 -10.15 7.70 7.41
CA THR A 71 -10.79 8.73 6.57
C THR A 71 -10.97 8.26 5.13
N GLU A 72 -9.97 7.56 4.61
CA GLU A 72 -9.94 7.05 3.24
C GLU A 72 -10.95 5.92 3.04
N THR A 73 -11.26 5.11 4.06
CA THR A 73 -12.29 4.06 3.94
C THR A 73 -13.65 4.64 3.58
N ASP A 74 -14.08 5.69 4.29
CA ASP A 74 -15.40 6.30 4.07
C ASP A 74 -15.48 6.89 2.66
N ARG A 75 -14.41 7.57 2.22
CA ARG A 75 -14.30 8.08 0.85
C ARG A 75 -14.29 6.97 -0.20
N CYS A 76 -13.56 5.88 0.05
CA CYS A 76 -13.53 4.74 -0.84
C CYS A 76 -14.93 4.14 -1.02
N LEU A 77 -15.74 4.08 0.03
CA LEU A 77 -17.13 3.64 -0.07
C LEU A 77 -17.96 4.59 -0.95
N GLU A 78 -17.85 5.90 -0.74
CA GLU A 78 -18.56 6.92 -1.53
C GLU A 78 -18.20 6.88 -3.02
N GLU A 79 -16.92 6.69 -3.35
CA GLU A 79 -16.43 6.64 -4.72
C GLU A 79 -16.45 5.23 -5.33
N SER A 80 -16.96 4.21 -4.61
CA SER A 80 -16.92 2.80 -5.00
C SER A 80 -15.51 2.30 -5.35
N ILE A 81 -14.52 2.66 -4.53
CA ILE A 81 -13.13 2.22 -4.63
C ILE A 81 -12.89 1.04 -3.66
N ARG A 82 -12.39 -0.07 -4.18
CA ARG A 82 -11.94 -1.22 -3.38
C ARG A 82 -10.54 -0.96 -2.85
N LEU A 83 -10.34 -1.06 -1.55
CA LEU A 83 -9.04 -0.90 -0.91
C LEU A 83 -8.43 -2.26 -0.55
N ASN A 84 -7.16 -2.45 -0.86
CA ASN A 84 -6.36 -3.61 -0.43
C ASN A 84 -4.96 -3.16 0.01
N VAL A 85 -4.53 -3.58 1.19
CA VAL A 85 -3.20 -3.28 1.72
C VAL A 85 -2.30 -4.50 1.53
N ILE A 86 -1.22 -4.29 0.77
CA ILE A 86 -0.27 -5.34 0.42
C ILE A 86 1.05 -5.21 1.18
N GLY A 87 1.68 -6.34 1.45
CA GLY A 87 2.94 -6.43 2.18
C GLY A 87 2.80 -7.17 3.51
N ARG A 88 3.81 -7.04 4.38
CA ARG A 88 3.88 -7.83 5.62
C ARG A 88 2.96 -7.30 6.69
N ARG A 89 2.08 -8.17 7.22
CA ARG A 89 1.20 -7.85 8.35
C ARG A 89 1.77 -8.28 9.71
N ASP A 90 2.66 -9.27 9.72
CA ASP A 90 3.22 -9.89 10.94
C ASP A 90 4.09 -8.93 11.78
N ARG A 91 4.52 -7.82 11.19
CA ARG A 91 5.33 -6.78 11.84
C ARG A 91 4.55 -5.53 12.22
N LEU A 92 3.28 -5.44 11.81
CA LEU A 92 2.45 -4.28 12.10
C LEU A 92 1.93 -4.37 13.53
N ASN A 93 1.73 -3.20 14.16
CA ASN A 93 1.06 -3.20 15.46
C ASN A 93 -0.41 -3.67 15.31
N PRO A 94 -1.00 -4.29 16.34
CA PRO A 94 -2.36 -4.85 16.25
C PRO A 94 -3.43 -3.83 15.86
N ALA A 95 -3.30 -2.58 16.31
CA ALA A 95 -4.27 -1.52 16.02
C ALA A 95 -4.28 -1.12 14.53
N LEU A 96 -3.11 -1.10 13.89
CA LEU A 96 -2.99 -0.85 12.46
C LEU A 96 -3.49 -2.05 11.66
N ALA A 97 -3.12 -3.28 12.04
CA ALA A 97 -3.58 -4.49 11.37
C ALA A 97 -5.12 -4.60 11.39
N ALA A 98 -5.75 -4.38 12.55
CA ALA A 98 -7.21 -4.38 12.68
C ALA A 98 -7.89 -3.28 11.83
N GLN A 99 -7.26 -2.09 11.75
CA GLN A 99 -7.79 -1.02 10.90
C GLN A 99 -7.68 -1.36 9.41
N ILE A 100 -6.58 -2.00 8.99
CA ILE A 100 -6.42 -2.49 7.61
C ILE A 100 -7.55 -3.47 7.28
N GLU A 101 -7.72 -4.52 8.09
CA GLU A 101 -8.75 -5.55 7.88
C GLU A 101 -10.16 -4.94 7.82
N ARG A 102 -10.46 -3.98 8.71
CA ARG A 102 -11.74 -3.25 8.68
C ARG A 102 -11.94 -2.52 7.35
N SER A 103 -10.92 -1.82 6.88
CA SER A 103 -10.99 -0.98 5.67
C SER A 103 -11.18 -1.84 4.41
N GLU A 104 -10.43 -2.94 4.31
CA GLU A 104 -10.55 -3.90 3.20
C GLU A 104 -11.92 -4.58 3.18
N ARG A 105 -12.40 -5.03 4.34
CA ARG A 105 -13.71 -5.68 4.45
C ARG A 105 -14.86 -4.76 4.05
N LEU A 106 -14.83 -3.50 4.48
CA LEU A 106 -15.87 -2.53 4.16
C LEU A 106 -15.93 -2.24 2.66
N THR A 107 -14.77 -2.14 2.01
CA THR A 107 -14.65 -1.76 0.60
C THR A 107 -14.61 -2.96 -0.36
N ALA A 108 -14.76 -4.20 0.13
CA ALA A 108 -14.58 -5.41 -0.67
C ALA A 108 -15.53 -5.52 -1.88
N ALA A 109 -16.75 -4.97 -1.76
CA ALA A 109 -17.77 -5.00 -2.81
C ALA A 109 -17.67 -3.82 -3.79
N CYS A 110 -16.79 -2.86 -3.54
CA CYS A 110 -16.55 -1.73 -4.41
C CYS A 110 -15.87 -2.18 -5.71
N SER A 111 -16.15 -1.51 -6.83
CA SER A 111 -15.77 -2.03 -8.15
C SER A 111 -15.29 -0.97 -9.15
N ARG A 112 -15.40 0.32 -8.83
CA ARG A 112 -14.99 1.41 -9.74
C ARG A 112 -13.48 1.42 -9.98
N MET A 113 -12.69 1.22 -8.93
CA MET A 113 -11.23 1.19 -8.99
C MET A 113 -10.69 0.34 -7.84
N HIS A 114 -9.57 -0.32 -8.05
CA HIS A 114 -8.81 -1.03 -7.03
C HIS A 114 -7.62 -0.16 -6.55
N LEU A 115 -7.71 0.36 -5.33
CA LEU A 115 -6.63 1.05 -4.66
C LEU A 115 -5.80 0.06 -3.82
N ARG A 116 -4.51 -0.06 -4.15
CA ARG A 116 -3.55 -0.89 -3.42
C ARG A 116 -2.58 -0.02 -2.64
N LEU A 117 -2.40 -0.28 -1.36
CA LEU A 117 -1.40 0.41 -0.54
C LEU A 117 -0.30 -0.57 -0.16
N ALA A 118 0.93 -0.33 -0.60
CA ALA A 118 2.07 -1.15 -0.23
C ALA A 118 2.68 -0.66 1.09
N VAL A 119 2.54 -1.48 2.14
CA VAL A 119 2.90 -1.19 3.53
C VAL A 119 3.74 -2.34 4.08
N ASP A 120 4.94 -2.03 4.58
CA ASP A 120 5.98 -3.02 4.88
C ASP A 120 6.16 -4.02 3.72
N TYR A 121 6.17 -3.47 2.51
CA TYR A 121 6.28 -4.24 1.28
C TYR A 121 7.74 -4.39 0.85
N SER A 122 8.09 -5.60 0.40
CA SER A 122 9.38 -5.91 -0.19
C SER A 122 9.22 -7.04 -1.21
N SER A 123 9.42 -6.73 -2.50
CA SER A 123 9.30 -7.73 -3.56
C SER A 123 10.26 -8.91 -3.37
N ARG A 124 11.47 -8.67 -2.83
CA ARG A 124 12.43 -9.74 -2.51
C ARG A 124 11.87 -10.72 -1.49
N TYR A 125 11.22 -10.21 -0.45
CA TYR A 125 10.55 -11.04 0.55
C TYR A 125 9.39 -11.81 -0.09
N SER A 126 8.52 -11.12 -0.82
CA SER A 126 7.33 -11.71 -1.46
C SER A 126 7.69 -12.83 -2.43
N ILE A 127 8.66 -12.60 -3.33
CA ILE A 127 9.16 -13.58 -4.31
C ILE A 127 9.76 -14.80 -3.61
N THR A 128 10.58 -14.58 -2.58
CA THR A 128 11.26 -15.65 -1.84
C THR A 128 10.26 -16.53 -1.07
N GLU A 129 9.32 -15.90 -0.36
CA GLU A 129 8.32 -16.63 0.43
C GLU A 129 7.31 -17.35 -0.46
N ALA A 130 6.91 -16.75 -1.60
CA ALA A 130 6.08 -17.43 -2.58
C ALA A 130 6.78 -18.69 -3.12
N GLY A 131 8.07 -18.60 -3.43
CA GLY A 131 8.88 -19.74 -3.86
C GLY A 131 8.98 -20.83 -2.79
N ARG A 132 9.12 -20.46 -1.51
CA ARG A 132 9.13 -21.43 -0.39
C ARG A 132 7.78 -22.13 -0.17
N ARG A 133 6.68 -21.43 -0.44
CA ARG A 133 5.31 -21.95 -0.32
C ARG A 133 4.89 -22.77 -1.53
N LEU A 134 5.58 -22.66 -2.65
CA LEU A 134 5.31 -23.46 -3.84
C LEU A 134 5.41 -24.95 -3.49
N ARG A 135 4.40 -25.70 -3.91
CA ARG A 135 4.35 -27.16 -3.79
C ARG A 135 4.16 -27.73 -5.18
N PRO A 136 4.67 -28.93 -5.48
CA PRO A 136 4.30 -29.62 -6.71
C PRO A 136 2.77 -29.79 -6.73
N THR A 137 2.12 -29.28 -7.77
CA THR A 137 0.68 -29.45 -7.97
C THR A 137 0.43 -29.99 -9.38
N ALA A 138 -0.76 -30.50 -9.66
CA ALA A 138 -1.18 -30.85 -11.02
C ALA A 138 -1.52 -29.62 -11.88
N SER A 139 -1.48 -28.41 -11.29
CA SER A 139 -1.79 -27.16 -11.97
C SER A 139 -0.53 -26.51 -12.55
N ASP A 140 -0.72 -25.57 -13.48
CA ASP A 140 0.37 -24.76 -14.03
C ASP A 140 1.19 -24.11 -12.90
N GLU A 141 2.49 -24.41 -12.85
CA GLU A 141 3.41 -23.93 -11.81
C GLU A 141 3.43 -22.40 -11.71
N ARG A 142 3.28 -21.69 -12.84
CA ARG A 142 3.21 -20.22 -12.86
C ARG A 142 1.96 -19.73 -12.17
N VAL A 143 0.81 -20.36 -12.43
CA VAL A 143 -0.46 -20.01 -11.79
C VAL A 143 -0.40 -20.24 -10.29
N GLU A 144 0.16 -21.37 -9.86
CA GLU A 144 0.38 -21.65 -8.44
C GLU A 144 1.30 -20.61 -7.79
N TYR A 145 2.42 -20.29 -8.43
CA TYR A 145 3.36 -19.30 -7.93
C TYR A 145 2.72 -17.92 -7.74
N LEU A 146 1.95 -17.44 -8.73
CA LEU A 146 1.25 -16.16 -8.64
C LEU A 146 0.20 -16.14 -7.52
N ARG A 147 -0.48 -17.27 -7.27
CA ARG A 147 -1.40 -17.40 -6.13
C ARG A 147 -0.67 -17.32 -4.80
N GLN A 148 0.48 -17.99 -4.68
CA GLN A 148 1.32 -17.91 -3.47
C GLN A 148 1.87 -16.50 -3.25
N LEU A 149 2.28 -15.81 -4.32
CA LEU A 149 2.72 -14.43 -4.26
C LEU A 149 1.61 -13.50 -3.74
N ALA A 150 0.40 -13.63 -4.31
CA ALA A 150 -0.76 -12.88 -3.84
C ALA A 150 -1.09 -13.19 -2.37
N ALA A 151 -1.03 -14.47 -1.95
CA ALA A 151 -1.30 -14.87 -0.58
C ALA A 151 -0.25 -14.35 0.43
N VAL A 152 1.04 -14.33 0.06
CA VAL A 152 2.12 -13.76 0.88
C VAL A 152 1.90 -12.26 1.09
N ASP A 153 1.50 -11.56 0.04
CA ASP A 153 1.32 -10.12 0.08
C ASP A 153 -0.06 -9.69 0.57
N HIS A 154 -0.96 -10.63 0.89
CA HIS A 154 -2.38 -10.36 1.14
C HIS A 154 -3.05 -9.58 -0.02
N SER A 155 -2.60 -9.81 -1.25
CA SER A 155 -3.18 -9.20 -2.44
C SER A 155 -4.44 -9.95 -2.86
N ASP A 156 -5.56 -9.25 -2.94
CA ASP A 156 -6.82 -9.78 -3.46
C ASP A 156 -7.53 -8.71 -4.31
N PRO A 157 -7.71 -8.93 -5.63
CA PRO A 157 -7.33 -10.13 -6.39
C PRO A 157 -5.81 -10.29 -6.59
N VAL A 158 -5.43 -11.41 -7.23
CA VAL A 158 -4.07 -11.59 -7.78
C VAL A 158 -3.73 -10.37 -8.64
N PRO A 159 -2.57 -9.74 -8.43
CA PRO A 159 -2.23 -8.50 -9.12
C PRO A 159 -2.10 -8.70 -10.62
N ALA A 160 -2.67 -7.78 -11.38
CA ALA A 160 -2.39 -7.61 -12.80
C ALA A 160 -0.96 -7.06 -13.01
N GLU A 161 -0.50 -7.12 -14.25
CA GLU A 161 0.76 -6.49 -14.64
C GLU A 161 0.69 -4.95 -14.47
N VAL A 162 1.85 -4.34 -14.24
CA VAL A 162 1.95 -2.89 -14.06
C VAL A 162 2.29 -2.25 -15.40
N ASP A 163 1.35 -1.48 -15.95
CA ASP A 163 1.53 -0.78 -17.22
C ASP A 163 2.44 0.45 -17.10
N LEU A 164 2.39 1.13 -15.95
CA LEU A 164 3.10 2.39 -15.70
C LEU A 164 3.64 2.46 -14.27
N LEU A 165 4.93 2.75 -14.15
CA LEU A 165 5.60 3.02 -12.87
C LEU A 165 6.02 4.49 -12.79
N ILE A 166 5.51 5.20 -11.79
CA ILE A 166 5.89 6.60 -11.51
C ILE A 166 6.67 6.66 -10.21
N ARG A 167 7.88 7.23 -10.25
CA ARG A 167 8.68 7.56 -9.06
C ARG A 167 8.94 9.06 -9.00
N THR A 168 8.40 9.70 -7.97
CA THR A 168 8.61 11.13 -7.68
C THR A 168 9.94 11.36 -6.96
N GLY A 169 10.33 12.63 -6.78
CA GLY A 169 11.44 13.00 -5.90
C GLY A 169 12.76 13.31 -6.61
N GLY A 170 12.88 12.97 -7.90
CA GLY A 170 14.07 13.26 -8.70
C GLY A 170 15.34 12.53 -8.22
N GLU A 171 15.16 11.40 -7.53
CA GLU A 171 16.25 10.43 -7.33
C GLU A 171 16.80 9.96 -8.68
#